data_AF-A0A954KZ71-F1
#
_entry.id   AF-A0A954KZ71-F1
#
_cell.length_a   1.000
_cell.length_b   1.000
_cell.length_c   1.000
_cell.angle_alpha   90.00
_cell.angle_beta   90.00
_cell.angle_gamma   90.00
#
_symmetry.space_group_name_H-M   'P 1'
#
loop_
_entity.id
_entity.type
_entity.pdbx_description
1 polymer ?
#
loop_
_entity_poly.entity_id
_entity_poly.type
_entity_poly.pdbx_seq_one_letter_code
_entity_poly.pdbx_strand_id
1 'polypeptide(L)'
;ISSLTDEGMVVAGDVDGSALFDAVFSGRMPPKNRPQLPRPSAADVDVIKKWIESGATAILKPEPRPIVDLKSELMAIREHLANAGRDDRPNLRFFSISHLHNNSAKVDVAALKTTRMALTKVLNSLSWEARLVDPQPINPEETIFAVNITDLGWTRDPWNSLVAAYPYALSYGSLDDSSLGDIDADISDLRNDLMPAILRADWMVAVGSKPPLYYTLLFDLELPDLISRHTDRNNPSNPKSMTDLDLERYLGVDVLTNIRSGRAGRSGFTESGVSGQNRLLERHTLKSGGFYWKSYDFKSSNRTAILPEFPLGPKFDDNPFNDLAFEHDGGEIIFSLPNGLQAYLLVDGKGNRIDAGPIEVVADSLKTSGNEQIVAGVSCIACHRNGMIESPDDEVRIFSGATNDARDHVRRLYPENDVFRKWIEQDSAVFQRSLERALHDQLEGQSITSMAEPVGEVARRYHLESMSIETVAAELRVDEDRLRGAIQADPRLRELGLRVLVRDGGTIKRAAWESPAAFPLMKQTARQLGFDAR
;
A
#
# COMPACT_ATOMS: atom_id res chain seq x y z
N ILE A 1 19.06 -19.50 -4.95
CA ILE A 1 19.12 -20.76 -5.70
C ILE A 1 20.10 -21.71 -5.07
N SER A 2 21.36 -21.30 -4.81
CA SER A 2 22.26 -22.08 -3.96
C SER A 2 21.55 -22.49 -2.67
N SER A 3 20.89 -21.57 -1.97
CA SER A 3 20.09 -21.91 -0.79
C SER A 3 18.99 -22.96 -1.02
N LEU A 4 18.30 -22.98 -2.17
CA LEU A 4 17.20 -23.93 -2.42
C LEU A 4 17.70 -25.33 -2.77
N THR A 5 18.81 -25.42 -3.51
CA THR A 5 19.48 -26.69 -3.82
C THR A 5 20.26 -27.21 -2.61
N ASP A 6 20.93 -26.32 -1.87
CA ASP A 6 21.74 -26.64 -0.69
C ASP A 6 20.87 -27.07 0.49
N GLU A 7 19.65 -26.52 0.60
CA GLU A 7 18.63 -26.93 1.60
C GLU A 7 17.82 -28.16 1.16
N GLY A 8 18.11 -28.75 -0.02
CA GLY A 8 17.41 -29.93 -0.54
C GLY A 8 15.95 -29.69 -0.95
N MET A 9 15.53 -28.43 -1.06
CA MET A 9 14.19 -28.05 -1.52
C MET A 9 14.01 -28.31 -3.03
N VAL A 10 15.11 -28.29 -3.78
CA VAL A 10 15.18 -28.62 -5.21
C VAL A 10 16.29 -29.65 -5.44
N VAL A 11 15.95 -30.76 -6.08
CA VAL A 11 16.91 -31.79 -6.52
C VAL A 11 17.08 -31.67 -8.04
N ALA A 12 18.25 -31.24 -8.48
CA ALA A 12 18.53 -31.01 -9.89
C ALA A 12 18.30 -32.28 -10.73
N GLY A 13 17.48 -32.16 -11.79
CA GLY A 13 17.12 -33.27 -12.67
C GLY A 13 16.07 -34.24 -12.11
N ASP A 14 15.64 -34.07 -10.85
CA ASP A 14 14.67 -34.96 -10.18
C ASP A 14 13.47 -34.15 -9.67
N VAL A 15 12.42 -34.14 -10.48
CA VAL A 15 11.15 -33.45 -10.16
C VAL A 15 10.44 -34.12 -8.98
N ASP A 16 10.43 -35.45 -8.92
CA ASP A 16 9.73 -36.21 -7.89
C ASP A 16 10.45 -36.10 -6.53
N GLY A 17 11.77 -35.99 -6.55
CA GLY A 17 12.60 -35.71 -5.37
C GLY A 17 12.57 -34.24 -4.90
N SER A 18 12.01 -33.32 -5.68
CA SER A 18 12.02 -31.88 -5.38
C SER A 18 10.80 -31.45 -4.54
N ALA A 19 11.03 -31.18 -3.24
CA ALA A 19 9.98 -30.75 -2.31
C ALA A 19 9.26 -29.45 -2.73
N LEU A 20 9.97 -28.53 -3.38
CA LEU A 20 9.38 -27.31 -3.95
C LEU A 20 8.32 -27.64 -5.01
N PHE A 21 8.64 -28.57 -5.92
CA PHE A 21 7.72 -28.93 -7.00
C PHE A 21 6.48 -29.61 -6.46
N ASP A 22 6.64 -30.58 -5.56
CA ASP A 22 5.52 -31.24 -4.87
C ASP A 22 4.61 -30.21 -4.17
N ALA A 23 5.18 -29.26 -3.43
CA ALA A 23 4.39 -28.23 -2.75
C ALA A 23 3.60 -27.32 -3.71
N VAL A 24 4.21 -26.93 -4.84
CA VAL A 24 3.57 -26.07 -5.84
C VAL A 24 2.52 -26.84 -6.65
N PHE A 25 2.85 -28.04 -7.14
CA PHE A 25 1.97 -28.89 -7.93
C PHE A 25 0.74 -29.36 -7.13
N SER A 26 0.92 -29.71 -5.85
CA SER A 26 -0.18 -30.10 -4.95
C SER A 26 -1.03 -28.91 -4.46
N GLY A 27 -0.70 -27.68 -4.86
CA GLY A 27 -1.41 -26.48 -4.43
C GLY A 27 -1.21 -26.13 -2.96
N ARG A 28 -0.17 -26.67 -2.30
CA ARG A 28 0.19 -26.32 -0.91
C ARG A 28 0.96 -25.00 -0.82
N MET A 29 1.52 -24.52 -1.94
CA MET A 29 2.20 -23.22 -2.03
C MET A 29 1.48 -22.28 -3.02
N PRO A 30 1.17 -21.03 -2.63
CA PRO A 30 1.22 -20.50 -1.26
C PRO A 30 0.25 -21.24 -0.31
N PRO A 31 0.51 -21.20 1.02
CA PRO A 31 -0.42 -21.74 2.02
C PRO A 31 -1.84 -21.20 1.86
N LYS A 32 -2.87 -22.01 2.14
CA LYS A 32 -4.28 -21.60 1.97
C LYS A 32 -4.68 -20.40 2.83
N ASN A 33 -4.04 -20.22 3.98
CA ASN A 33 -4.23 -19.07 4.86
C ASN A 33 -3.47 -17.80 4.39
N ARG A 34 -2.93 -17.81 3.17
CA ARG A 34 -2.31 -16.64 2.53
C ARG A 34 -2.99 -16.27 1.20
N PRO A 35 -4.29 -15.91 1.20
CA PRO A 35 -5.05 -15.59 -0.01
C PRO A 35 -4.52 -14.38 -0.79
N GLN A 36 -3.72 -13.52 -0.15
CA GLN A 36 -3.09 -12.34 -0.74
C GLN A 36 -1.94 -12.68 -1.70
N LEU A 37 -1.40 -13.91 -1.67
CA LEU A 37 -0.39 -14.37 -2.62
C LEU A 37 -1.06 -15.06 -3.81
N PRO A 38 -0.72 -14.70 -5.07
CA PRO A 38 -1.23 -15.43 -6.23
C PRO A 38 -0.73 -16.88 -6.21
N ARG A 39 -1.60 -17.81 -6.62
CA ARG A 39 -1.21 -19.21 -6.80
C ARG A 39 -0.55 -19.38 -8.17
N PRO A 40 0.54 -20.17 -8.27
CA PRO A 40 1.13 -20.52 -9.55
C PRO A 40 0.08 -21.15 -10.48
N SER A 41 0.04 -20.69 -11.72
CA SER A 41 -0.79 -21.30 -12.77
C SER A 41 -0.20 -22.64 -13.23
N ALA A 42 -0.96 -23.42 -14.00
CA ALA A 42 -0.43 -24.64 -14.61
C ALA A 42 0.80 -24.37 -15.51
N ALA A 43 0.85 -23.19 -16.14
CA ALA A 43 2.00 -22.77 -16.94
C ALA A 43 3.23 -22.48 -16.06
N ASP A 44 3.05 -21.81 -14.92
CA ASP A 44 4.14 -21.55 -13.98
C ASP A 44 4.71 -22.85 -13.40
N VAL A 45 3.82 -23.79 -13.06
CA VAL A 45 4.20 -25.12 -12.56
C VAL A 45 5.01 -25.88 -13.61
N ASP A 46 4.62 -25.81 -14.88
CA ASP A 46 5.35 -26.43 -16.00
C ASP A 46 6.72 -25.77 -16.25
N VAL A 47 6.83 -24.46 -16.08
CA VAL A 47 8.12 -23.75 -16.12
C VAL A 47 9.05 -24.24 -15.01
N ILE A 48 8.56 -24.33 -13.77
CA ILE A 48 9.34 -24.85 -12.64
C ILE A 48 9.77 -26.30 -12.92
N LYS A 49 8.85 -27.14 -13.42
CA LYS A 49 9.14 -28.53 -13.79
C LYS A 49 10.31 -28.60 -14.78
N LYS A 50 10.19 -27.92 -15.91
CA LYS A 50 11.21 -27.90 -16.97
C LYS A 50 12.55 -27.37 -16.47
N TRP A 51 12.53 -26.34 -15.61
CA TRP A 51 13.74 -25.82 -15.00
C TRP A 51 14.44 -26.88 -14.13
N ILE A 52 13.69 -27.61 -13.29
CA ILE A 52 14.24 -28.72 -12.48
C ILE A 52 14.78 -29.84 -13.37
N GLU A 53 14.00 -30.28 -14.37
CA GLU A 53 14.42 -31.32 -15.34
C GLU A 53 15.69 -30.94 -16.11
N SER A 54 15.87 -29.65 -16.40
CA SER A 54 17.07 -29.12 -17.06
C SER A 54 18.29 -29.00 -16.13
N GLY A 55 18.20 -29.51 -14.90
CA GLY A 55 19.29 -29.52 -13.92
C GLY A 55 19.27 -28.35 -12.95
N ALA A 56 18.13 -27.66 -12.79
CA ALA A 56 17.92 -26.56 -11.84
C ALA A 56 19.05 -25.51 -11.89
N THR A 57 19.47 -25.13 -13.11
CA THR A 57 20.62 -24.26 -13.33
C THR A 57 20.46 -22.94 -12.60
N ALA A 58 21.56 -22.39 -12.09
CA ALA A 58 21.57 -21.09 -11.44
C ALA A 58 20.98 -20.02 -12.37
N ILE A 59 20.01 -19.26 -11.87
CA ILE A 59 19.51 -18.06 -12.54
C ILE A 59 20.67 -17.06 -12.57
N LEU A 60 21.08 -16.69 -13.78
CA LEU A 60 22.15 -15.74 -14.02
C LEU A 60 21.80 -14.41 -13.35
N LYS A 61 22.80 -13.74 -12.78
CA LYS A 61 22.61 -12.37 -12.30
C LYS A 61 22.19 -11.49 -13.49
N PRO A 62 21.25 -10.54 -13.31
CA PRO A 62 20.92 -9.60 -14.35
C PRO A 62 22.16 -8.86 -14.82
N GLU A 63 22.27 -8.64 -16.13
CA GLU A 63 23.31 -7.76 -16.68
C GLU A 63 23.20 -6.35 -16.06
N PRO A 64 24.33 -5.66 -15.83
CA PRO A 64 24.31 -4.27 -15.38
C PRO A 64 23.53 -3.39 -16.36
N ARG A 65 22.61 -2.57 -15.83
CA ARG A 65 21.87 -1.58 -16.61
C ARG A 65 22.68 -0.30 -16.75
N PRO A 66 22.47 0.50 -17.82
CA PRO A 66 23.06 1.84 -17.92
C PRO A 66 22.74 2.66 -16.66
N ILE A 67 23.74 3.33 -16.09
CA ILE A 67 23.52 4.12 -14.88
C ILE A 67 22.75 5.39 -15.23
N VAL A 68 21.63 5.62 -14.55
CA VAL A 68 20.95 6.92 -14.55
C VAL A 68 21.55 7.74 -13.42
N ASP A 69 22.51 8.61 -13.76
CA ASP A 69 23.15 9.47 -12.78
C ASP A 69 22.25 10.64 -12.34
N LEU A 70 22.63 11.27 -11.23
CA LEU A 70 21.85 12.36 -10.63
C LEU A 70 21.73 13.57 -11.56
N LYS A 71 22.76 13.86 -12.35
CA LYS A 71 22.77 14.99 -13.28
C LYS A 71 21.76 14.79 -14.39
N SER A 72 21.74 13.60 -14.98
CA SER A 72 20.80 13.20 -16.02
C SER A 72 19.36 13.23 -15.52
N GLU A 73 19.13 12.79 -14.27
CA GLU A 73 17.81 12.85 -13.62
C GLU A 73 17.30 14.29 -13.45
N LEU A 74 18.14 15.19 -12.93
CA LEU A 74 17.76 16.61 -12.78
C LEU A 74 17.61 17.30 -14.14
N MET A 75 18.45 16.98 -15.12
CA MET A 75 18.34 17.54 -16.47
C MET A 75 17.02 17.14 -17.14
N ALA A 76 16.60 15.87 -17.03
CA ALA A 76 15.33 15.41 -17.57
C ALA A 76 14.14 16.18 -16.96
N ILE A 77 14.16 16.41 -15.64
CA ILE A 77 13.13 17.21 -14.95
C ILE A 77 13.13 18.65 -15.45
N ARG A 78 14.31 19.30 -15.50
CA ARG A 78 14.45 20.68 -15.96
C ARG A 78 13.94 20.85 -17.39
N GLU A 79 14.32 19.94 -18.29
CA GLU A 79 13.90 19.97 -19.69
C GLU A 79 12.38 19.77 -19.83
N HIS A 80 11.81 18.81 -19.08
CA HIS A 80 10.36 18.61 -19.05
C HIS A 80 9.62 19.87 -18.58
N LEU A 81 10.09 20.53 -17.51
CA LEU A 81 9.52 21.80 -17.03
C LEU A 81 9.68 22.95 -18.02
N ALA A 82 10.82 23.05 -18.70
CA ALA A 82 11.08 24.09 -19.70
C ALA A 82 10.12 23.98 -20.89
N ASN A 83 9.79 22.75 -21.29
CA ASN A 83 8.88 22.43 -22.39
C ASN A 83 7.40 22.43 -21.97
N ALA A 84 7.08 22.36 -20.68
CA ALA A 84 5.72 22.44 -20.17
C ALA A 84 5.12 23.85 -20.27
N GLY A 85 3.79 23.91 -20.34
CA GLY A 85 3.02 25.15 -20.28
C GLY A 85 3.31 25.93 -18.98
N ARG A 86 3.37 27.27 -19.06
CA ARG A 86 3.76 28.10 -17.90
C ARG A 86 2.85 27.91 -16.69
N ASP A 87 1.56 27.67 -16.92
CA ASP A 87 0.56 27.51 -15.87
C ASP A 87 0.61 26.12 -15.22
N ASP A 88 1.18 25.12 -15.89
CA ASP A 88 1.31 23.75 -15.38
C ASP A 88 2.54 23.57 -14.49
N ARG A 89 3.65 24.26 -14.81
CA ARG A 89 4.94 24.12 -14.11
C ARG A 89 4.83 24.15 -12.58
N PRO A 90 4.04 25.05 -11.95
CA PRO A 90 3.92 25.09 -10.50
C PRO A 90 3.25 23.86 -9.88
N ASN A 91 2.54 23.06 -10.68
CA ASN A 91 1.79 21.88 -10.26
C ASN A 91 2.46 20.57 -10.68
N LEU A 92 3.44 20.62 -11.59
CA LEU A 92 4.23 19.45 -11.95
C LEU A 92 5.11 18.99 -10.79
N ARG A 93 5.03 17.69 -10.49
CA ARG A 93 5.81 16.96 -9.49
C ARG A 93 6.35 15.68 -10.10
N PHE A 94 7.41 15.15 -9.52
CA PHE A 94 8.16 14.05 -10.10
C PHE A 94 8.33 12.90 -9.11
N PHE A 95 8.33 11.68 -9.64
CA PHE A 95 8.67 10.48 -8.90
C PHE A 95 9.81 9.74 -9.58
N SER A 96 10.74 9.18 -8.82
CA SER A 96 11.88 8.43 -9.37
C SER A 96 12.00 7.01 -8.82
N ILE A 97 12.30 6.09 -9.73
CA ILE A 97 12.77 4.73 -9.45
C ILE A 97 14.22 4.53 -9.91
N SER A 98 14.94 5.60 -10.29
CA SER A 98 16.30 5.45 -10.86
C SER A 98 17.26 4.74 -9.88
N HIS A 99 17.01 4.80 -8.57
CA HIS A 99 17.87 4.15 -7.57
C HIS A 99 17.62 2.63 -7.55
N LEU A 100 16.38 2.20 -7.79
CA LEU A 100 16.06 0.80 -8.04
C LEU A 100 16.68 0.34 -9.37
N HIS A 101 16.59 1.17 -10.41
CA HIS A 101 17.19 0.89 -11.72
C HIS A 101 18.70 0.69 -11.62
N ASN A 102 19.40 1.55 -10.87
CA ASN A 102 20.84 1.45 -10.69
C ASN A 102 21.25 0.28 -9.78
N ASN A 103 20.32 -0.35 -9.05
CA ASN A 103 20.58 -1.51 -8.21
C ASN A 103 20.18 -2.82 -8.92
N SER A 104 20.78 -3.11 -10.08
CA SER A 104 20.51 -4.35 -10.83
C SER A 104 20.91 -5.63 -10.10
N ALA A 105 21.76 -5.53 -9.07
CA ALA A 105 22.13 -6.66 -8.22
C ALA A 105 20.95 -7.20 -7.39
N LYS A 106 19.97 -6.35 -7.06
CA LYS A 106 18.78 -6.73 -6.27
C LYS A 106 17.44 -6.53 -6.97
N VAL A 107 17.39 -5.64 -7.95
CA VAL A 107 16.13 -5.24 -8.60
C VAL A 107 16.19 -5.65 -10.06
N ASP A 108 15.40 -6.64 -10.45
CA ASP A 108 15.23 -7.03 -11.85
C ASP A 108 14.24 -6.11 -12.60
N VAL A 109 13.96 -6.39 -13.88
CA VAL A 109 13.05 -5.59 -14.70
C VAL A 109 11.60 -5.75 -14.26
N ALA A 110 11.19 -6.94 -13.81
CA ALA A 110 9.84 -7.19 -13.31
C ALA A 110 9.57 -6.36 -12.05
N ALA A 111 10.55 -6.27 -11.15
CA ALA A 111 10.51 -5.45 -9.96
C ALA A 111 10.35 -3.95 -10.26
N LEU A 112 11.01 -3.43 -11.31
CA LEU A 112 10.81 -2.04 -11.77
C LEU A 112 9.39 -1.83 -12.30
N LYS A 113 8.91 -2.75 -13.15
CA LYS A 113 7.54 -2.72 -13.68
C LYS A 113 6.50 -2.71 -12.56
N THR A 114 6.66 -3.59 -11.57
CA THR A 114 5.82 -3.64 -10.37
C THR A 114 5.83 -2.30 -9.62
N THR A 115 6.97 -1.62 -9.52
CA THR A 115 7.04 -0.29 -8.89
C THR A 115 6.29 0.78 -9.67
N ARG A 116 6.33 0.76 -11.01
CA ARG A 116 5.54 1.68 -11.85
C ARG A 116 4.03 1.47 -11.67
N MET A 117 3.60 0.20 -11.65
CA MET A 117 2.21 -0.16 -11.38
C MET A 117 1.77 0.26 -9.98
N ALA A 118 2.62 0.05 -8.98
CA ALA A 118 2.34 0.43 -7.60
C ALA A 118 2.20 1.95 -7.45
N LEU A 119 3.09 2.74 -8.08
CA LEU A 119 3.00 4.20 -8.07
C LEU A 119 1.68 4.66 -8.68
N THR A 120 1.34 4.14 -9.86
CA THR A 120 0.09 4.46 -10.57
C THR A 120 -1.13 4.14 -9.71
N LYS A 121 -1.17 2.94 -9.10
CA LYS A 121 -2.26 2.52 -8.21
C LYS A 121 -2.36 3.43 -6.99
N VAL A 122 -1.26 3.71 -6.29
CA VAL A 122 -1.26 4.53 -5.07
C VAL A 122 -1.73 5.96 -5.34
N LEU A 123 -1.25 6.61 -6.40
CA LEU A 123 -1.67 7.97 -6.71
C LEU A 123 -3.18 8.05 -6.97
N ASN A 124 -3.73 7.11 -7.76
CA ASN A 124 -5.17 7.07 -8.01
C ASN A 124 -5.99 6.64 -6.78
N SER A 125 -5.46 5.77 -5.92
CA SER A 125 -6.10 5.38 -4.65
C SER A 125 -6.07 6.48 -3.57
N LEU A 126 -5.29 7.55 -3.79
CA LEU A 126 -5.21 8.73 -2.92
C LEU A 126 -5.90 9.96 -3.54
N SER A 127 -6.73 9.76 -4.56
CA SER A 127 -7.44 10.84 -5.25
C SER A 127 -8.96 10.64 -5.20
N TRP A 128 -9.68 11.73 -4.95
CA TRP A 128 -11.13 11.80 -5.06
C TRP A 128 -11.61 12.15 -6.48
N GLU A 129 -10.69 12.33 -7.44
CA GLU A 129 -11.06 12.62 -8.81
C GLU A 129 -11.65 11.39 -9.51
N ALA A 130 -12.58 11.62 -10.43
CA ALA A 130 -13.17 10.55 -11.25
C ALA A 130 -12.24 10.11 -12.40
N ARG A 131 -11.31 10.98 -12.80
CA ARG A 131 -10.34 10.69 -13.85
C ARG A 131 -9.14 9.94 -13.26
N LEU A 132 -8.70 8.91 -13.96
CA LEU A 132 -7.47 8.21 -13.63
C LEU A 132 -6.27 9.00 -14.17
N VAL A 133 -5.23 9.12 -13.34
CA VAL A 133 -3.95 9.74 -13.66
C VAL A 133 -2.92 8.67 -13.97
N ASP A 134 -2.23 8.81 -15.10
CA ASP A 134 -1.11 7.96 -15.48
C ASP A 134 0.21 8.74 -15.35
N PRO A 135 1.12 8.38 -14.43
CA PRO A 135 2.42 9.04 -14.29
C PRO A 135 3.28 8.87 -15.55
N GLN A 136 3.58 9.98 -16.23
CA GLN A 136 4.23 9.94 -17.54
C GLN A 136 5.75 9.80 -17.41
N PRO A 137 6.40 8.77 -18.00
CA PRO A 137 7.85 8.68 -18.01
C PRO A 137 8.46 9.83 -18.83
N ILE A 138 9.50 10.47 -18.30
CA ILE A 138 10.16 11.63 -18.95
C ILE A 138 11.61 11.36 -19.38
N ASN A 139 12.07 10.12 -19.26
CA ASN A 139 13.38 9.68 -19.71
C ASN A 139 13.30 8.31 -20.41
N PRO A 140 14.26 7.97 -21.31
CA PRO A 140 14.23 6.73 -22.09
C PRO A 140 14.22 5.45 -21.25
N GLU A 141 14.84 5.46 -20.07
CA GLU A 141 14.88 4.32 -19.15
C GLU A 141 13.57 4.16 -18.36
N GLU A 142 12.63 5.09 -18.51
CA GLU A 142 11.34 5.13 -17.80
C GLU A 142 11.54 5.00 -16.29
N THR A 143 12.41 5.85 -15.73
CA THR A 143 12.74 5.85 -14.31
C THR A 143 12.28 7.11 -13.59
N ILE A 144 11.87 8.15 -14.31
CA ILE A 144 11.42 9.43 -13.79
C ILE A 144 10.03 9.70 -14.36
N PHE A 145 9.06 9.95 -13.49
CA PHE A 145 7.66 10.12 -13.84
C PHE A 145 7.16 11.51 -13.47
N ALA A 146 6.56 12.21 -14.42
CA ALA A 146 5.90 13.49 -14.20
C ALA A 146 4.42 13.28 -13.88
N VAL A 147 3.93 14.05 -12.90
CA VAL A 147 2.52 14.10 -12.50
C VAL A 147 2.13 15.55 -12.30
N ASN A 148 1.03 15.98 -12.91
CA ASN A 148 0.39 17.23 -12.55
C ASN A 148 -0.55 16.97 -11.36
N ILE A 149 -0.23 17.52 -10.19
CA ILE A 149 -0.98 17.20 -8.96
C ILE A 149 -2.42 17.69 -9.01
N THR A 150 -2.76 18.68 -9.85
CA THR A 150 -4.16 19.10 -10.01
C THR A 150 -5.02 18.05 -10.69
N ASP A 151 -4.43 17.15 -11.48
CA ASP A 151 -5.18 16.03 -12.07
C ASP A 151 -5.58 14.99 -11.02
N LEU A 152 -4.93 14.99 -9.85
CA LEU A 152 -5.31 14.19 -8.68
C LEU A 152 -6.30 14.94 -7.76
N GLY A 153 -6.70 16.16 -8.11
CA GLY A 153 -7.49 17.05 -7.25
C GLY A 153 -6.67 17.73 -6.15
N TRP A 154 -5.36 17.50 -6.10
CA TRP A 154 -4.52 18.00 -5.02
C TRP A 154 -4.15 19.47 -5.21
N THR A 155 -4.15 20.19 -4.09
CA THR A 155 -3.46 21.48 -3.96
C THR A 155 -1.98 21.25 -3.67
N ARG A 156 -1.24 22.30 -3.26
CA ARG A 156 0.15 22.16 -2.82
C ARG A 156 0.28 21.42 -1.48
N ASP A 157 -0.75 21.44 -0.63
CA ASP A 157 -0.66 20.94 0.76
C ASP A 157 -0.46 19.42 0.86
N PRO A 158 -1.13 18.58 0.04
CA PRO A 158 -0.81 17.16 -0.05
C PRO A 158 0.66 16.89 -0.37
N TRP A 159 1.22 17.58 -1.38
CA TRP A 159 2.64 17.45 -1.74
C TRP A 159 3.57 17.90 -0.61
N ASN A 160 3.27 19.03 0.03
CA ASN A 160 4.05 19.55 1.13
C ASN A 160 4.08 18.57 2.33
N SER A 161 2.96 17.89 2.58
CA SER A 161 2.87 16.86 3.61
C SER A 161 3.75 15.65 3.31
N LEU A 162 3.81 15.22 2.04
CA LEU A 162 4.74 14.19 1.58
C LEU A 162 6.20 14.62 1.75
N VAL A 163 6.55 15.82 1.27
CA VAL A 163 7.89 16.39 1.39
C VAL A 163 8.33 16.50 2.85
N ALA A 164 7.45 16.95 3.75
CA ALA A 164 7.77 17.09 5.17
C ALA A 164 8.14 15.76 5.84
N ALA A 165 7.58 14.66 5.36
CA ALA A 165 7.89 13.31 5.84
C ALA A 165 9.04 12.63 5.06
N TYR A 166 9.50 13.22 3.95
CA TYR A 166 10.42 12.58 3.02
C TYR A 166 11.88 12.69 3.49
N PRO A 167 12.55 11.56 3.83
CA PRO A 167 13.87 11.64 4.42
C PRO A 167 14.96 11.95 3.38
N TYR A 168 14.72 11.65 2.09
CA TYR A 168 15.72 11.69 1.02
C TYR A 168 15.84 13.03 0.27
N ALA A 169 15.28 14.10 0.83
CA ALA A 169 15.51 15.44 0.32
C ALA A 169 16.96 15.87 0.59
N LEU A 170 17.80 15.82 -0.44
CA LEU A 170 19.21 16.24 -0.40
C LEU A 170 19.42 17.50 -1.24
N SER A 171 20.31 18.38 -0.78
CA SER A 171 20.80 19.55 -1.51
C SER A 171 22.23 19.30 -2.00
N TYR A 172 22.56 19.97 -3.09
CA TYR A 172 23.80 19.79 -3.85
C TYR A 172 24.77 20.97 -3.68
N GLY A 173 24.41 21.97 -2.86
CA GLY A 173 25.17 23.21 -2.72
C GLY A 173 26.60 23.04 -2.18
N SER A 174 26.85 22.00 -1.38
CA SER A 174 28.19 21.68 -0.85
C SER A 174 28.98 20.67 -1.69
N LEU A 175 28.48 20.24 -2.85
CA LEU A 175 29.23 19.37 -3.76
C LEU A 175 30.23 20.18 -4.59
N ASP A 176 31.37 19.57 -4.93
CA ASP A 176 32.41 20.20 -5.76
C ASP A 176 31.91 20.53 -7.17
N ASP A 177 30.94 19.77 -7.69
CA ASP A 177 30.27 20.04 -8.97
C ASP A 177 29.08 21.00 -8.77
N SER A 178 29.31 22.29 -9.05
CA SER A 178 28.27 23.31 -8.94
C SER A 178 27.11 23.12 -9.92
N SER A 179 27.29 22.33 -10.99
CA SER A 179 26.27 22.19 -12.04
C SER A 179 25.00 21.53 -11.53
N LEU A 180 25.08 20.66 -10.51
CA LEU A 180 23.90 20.07 -9.87
C LEU A 180 23.09 21.11 -9.09
N GLY A 181 23.77 22.03 -8.39
CA GLY A 181 23.12 23.13 -7.67
C GLY A 181 22.43 24.09 -8.63
N ASP A 182 23.07 24.43 -9.75
CA ASP A 182 22.52 25.30 -10.78
C ASP A 182 21.27 24.70 -11.44
N ILE A 183 21.30 23.41 -11.79
CA ILE A 183 20.13 22.72 -12.39
C ILE A 183 18.97 22.66 -11.38
N ASP A 184 19.26 22.40 -10.11
CA ASP A 184 18.23 22.35 -9.06
C ASP A 184 17.59 23.71 -8.76
N ALA A 185 18.39 24.78 -8.78
CA ALA A 185 17.89 26.15 -8.71
C ALA A 185 16.98 26.48 -9.90
N ASP A 186 17.40 26.13 -11.12
CA ASP A 186 16.59 26.31 -12.33
C ASP A 186 15.24 25.55 -12.25
N ILE A 187 15.23 24.33 -11.70
CA ILE A 187 14.00 23.56 -11.48
C ILE A 187 13.07 24.29 -10.51
N SER A 188 13.62 24.81 -9.41
CA SER A 188 12.86 25.54 -8.39
C SER A 188 12.27 26.84 -8.96
N ASP A 189 13.05 27.56 -9.76
CA ASP A 189 12.63 28.79 -10.44
C ASP A 189 11.53 28.54 -11.48
N LEU A 190 11.68 27.49 -12.31
CA LEU A 190 10.68 27.10 -13.29
C LEU A 190 9.33 26.74 -12.65
N ARG A 191 9.36 26.13 -11.46
CA ARG A 191 8.16 25.75 -10.68
C ARG A 191 7.62 26.88 -9.81
N ASN A 192 8.41 27.92 -9.54
CA ASN A 192 8.13 28.90 -8.49
C ASN A 192 7.78 28.22 -7.15
N ASP A 193 8.62 27.26 -6.77
CA ASP A 193 8.47 26.43 -5.58
C ASP A 193 9.82 25.88 -5.13
N LEU A 194 10.22 26.19 -3.90
CA LEU A 194 11.48 25.74 -3.30
C LEU A 194 11.37 24.33 -2.70
N MET A 195 10.16 23.76 -2.60
CA MET A 195 10.00 22.40 -2.12
C MET A 195 10.59 21.40 -3.13
N PRO A 196 11.22 20.30 -2.66
CA PRO A 196 11.70 19.22 -3.50
C PRO A 196 10.71 18.86 -4.61
N ALA A 197 11.20 18.85 -5.85
CA ALA A 197 10.39 18.53 -7.04
C ALA A 197 10.11 17.04 -7.17
N ILE A 198 11.00 16.22 -6.60
CA ILE A 198 11.10 14.79 -6.85
C ILE A 198 11.04 14.00 -5.54
N LEU A 199 10.24 12.94 -5.55
CA LEU A 199 10.19 11.92 -4.49
C LEU A 199 10.56 10.56 -5.06
N ARG A 200 11.03 9.67 -4.19
CA ARG A 200 11.21 8.25 -4.56
C ARG A 200 9.86 7.57 -4.66
N ALA A 201 9.61 6.88 -5.78
CA ALA A 201 8.33 6.21 -6.01
C ALA A 201 8.10 5.03 -5.06
N ASP A 202 9.14 4.26 -4.75
CA ASP A 202 9.06 3.15 -3.79
C ASP A 202 8.76 3.63 -2.37
N TRP A 203 9.34 4.76 -1.95
CA TRP A 203 8.99 5.43 -0.70
C TRP A 203 7.55 5.95 -0.72
N MET A 204 7.11 6.59 -1.81
CA MET A 204 5.71 7.06 -1.94
C MET A 204 4.74 5.87 -1.79
N VAL A 205 5.07 4.74 -2.39
CA VAL A 205 4.27 3.52 -2.30
C VAL A 205 4.31 2.94 -0.89
N ALA A 206 5.48 2.74 -0.28
CA ALA A 206 5.60 2.05 1.01
C ALA A 206 5.22 2.93 2.23
N VAL A 207 5.47 4.23 2.14
CA VAL A 207 5.32 5.19 3.25
C VAL A 207 4.22 6.20 2.99
N GLY A 208 4.05 6.68 1.75
CA GLY A 208 2.95 7.59 1.40
C GLY A 208 1.56 6.94 1.47
N SER A 209 1.47 5.62 1.28
CA SER A 209 0.22 4.85 1.37
C SER A 209 -0.12 4.33 2.77
N LYS A 210 0.60 4.76 3.82
CA LYS A 210 0.27 4.42 5.23
C LYS A 210 0.05 5.66 6.09
N PRO A 211 -0.66 5.56 7.22
CA PRO A 211 -0.79 6.66 8.17
C PRO A 211 0.57 7.11 8.74
N PRO A 212 0.70 8.41 9.07
CA PRO A 212 -0.35 9.43 8.97
C PRO A 212 -0.62 9.91 7.53
N LEU A 213 0.32 9.74 6.59
CA LEU A 213 0.24 10.30 5.24
C LEU A 213 -1.01 9.84 4.47
N TYR A 214 -1.32 8.55 4.47
CA TYR A 214 -2.52 8.01 3.82
C TYR A 214 -3.80 8.75 4.24
N TYR A 215 -3.99 8.94 5.55
CA TYR A 215 -5.14 9.64 6.09
C TYR A 215 -5.08 11.14 5.88
N THR A 216 -3.90 11.74 5.93
CA THR A 216 -3.73 13.17 5.64
C THR A 216 -4.11 13.49 4.20
N LEU A 217 -3.63 12.70 3.25
CA LEU A 217 -3.83 12.91 1.82
C LEU A 217 -5.26 12.57 1.38
N LEU A 218 -5.86 11.51 1.93
CA LEU A 218 -7.18 11.06 1.51
C LEU A 218 -8.31 11.70 2.31
N PHE A 219 -8.07 12.13 3.55
CA PHE A 219 -9.12 12.63 4.43
C PHE A 219 -8.85 14.03 5.00
N ASP A 220 -7.76 14.21 5.75
CA ASP A 220 -7.59 15.43 6.57
C ASP A 220 -7.50 16.72 5.74
N LEU A 221 -6.99 16.63 4.50
CA LEU A 221 -6.84 17.75 3.57
C LEU A 221 -7.95 17.83 2.51
N GLU A 222 -8.86 16.87 2.47
CA GLU A 222 -9.85 16.71 1.39
C GLU A 222 -11.29 16.86 1.90
N LEU A 223 -11.60 16.30 3.07
CA LEU A 223 -12.95 16.39 3.65
C LEU A 223 -13.16 17.78 4.27
N PRO A 224 -14.14 18.59 3.80
CA PRO A 224 -14.35 19.96 4.27
C PRO A 224 -14.51 20.07 5.80
N ASP A 225 -15.24 19.11 6.39
CA ASP A 225 -15.46 19.06 7.83
C ASP A 225 -14.17 18.80 8.62
N LEU A 226 -13.21 18.04 8.07
CA LEU A 226 -11.93 17.74 8.73
C LEU A 226 -10.92 18.87 8.55
N ILE A 227 -10.90 19.53 7.38
CA ILE A 227 -10.05 20.69 7.10
C ILE A 227 -10.31 21.79 8.14
N SER A 228 -11.58 22.01 8.49
CA SER A 228 -11.97 23.03 9.46
C SER A 228 -11.62 22.70 10.92
N ARG A 229 -11.31 21.44 11.24
CA ARG A 229 -11.00 21.01 12.62
C ARG A 229 -9.56 21.32 13.01
N HIS A 230 -9.37 21.65 14.28
CA HIS A 230 -8.05 21.74 14.87
C HIS A 230 -7.44 20.35 15.07
N THR A 231 -6.11 20.28 14.97
CA THR A 231 -5.35 19.06 15.26
C THR A 231 -5.27 18.84 16.77
N ASP A 232 -5.82 17.73 17.26
CA ASP A 232 -5.59 17.19 18.59
C ASP A 232 -4.20 16.55 18.67
N ARG A 233 -3.27 17.29 19.28
CA ARG A 233 -1.88 16.83 19.48
C ARG A 233 -1.76 15.68 20.47
N ASN A 234 -2.79 15.41 21.27
CA ASN A 234 -2.80 14.30 22.22
C ASN A 234 -3.21 12.98 21.59
N ASN A 235 -3.77 13.02 20.37
CA ASN A 235 -4.16 11.83 19.61
C ASN A 235 -3.49 11.84 18.22
N PRO A 236 -2.21 11.48 18.13
CA PRO A 236 -1.46 11.56 16.87
C PRO A 236 -1.95 10.58 15.79
N SER A 237 -2.63 9.50 16.16
CA SER A 237 -3.27 8.56 15.22
C SER A 237 -4.65 9.03 14.74
N ASN A 238 -5.24 10.00 15.43
CA ASN A 238 -6.46 10.65 14.98
C ASN A 238 -6.44 12.16 15.23
N PRO A 239 -5.53 12.90 14.57
CA PRO A 239 -5.30 14.30 14.85
C PRO A 239 -6.54 15.16 14.59
N LYS A 240 -7.41 14.80 13.64
CA LYS A 240 -8.62 15.56 13.32
C LYS A 240 -9.88 15.04 14.04
N SER A 241 -9.73 14.07 14.94
CA SER A 241 -10.85 13.37 15.60
C SER A 241 -11.88 12.86 14.58
N MET A 242 -11.40 12.32 13.46
CA MET A 242 -12.23 11.73 12.42
C MET A 242 -12.93 10.48 12.94
N THR A 243 -14.21 10.34 12.62
CA THR A 243 -14.99 9.12 12.87
C THR A 243 -15.56 8.54 11.57
N ASP A 244 -16.07 7.32 11.65
CA ASP A 244 -16.89 6.72 10.57
C ASP A 244 -18.03 7.64 10.12
N LEU A 245 -18.72 8.31 11.06
CA LEU A 245 -19.81 9.23 10.78
C LEU A 245 -19.38 10.42 9.89
N ASP A 246 -18.13 10.88 10.02
CA ASP A 246 -17.61 11.95 9.16
C ASP A 246 -17.51 11.49 7.70
N LEU A 247 -17.02 10.27 7.50
CA LEU A 247 -16.97 9.64 6.18
C LEU A 247 -18.38 9.36 5.64
N GLU A 248 -19.27 8.83 6.48
CA GLU A 248 -20.66 8.52 6.12
C GLU A 248 -21.41 9.78 5.64
N ARG A 249 -21.26 10.90 6.37
CA ARG A 249 -21.81 12.21 5.97
C ARG A 249 -21.25 12.68 4.64
N TYR A 250 -19.93 12.60 4.46
CA TYR A 250 -19.27 13.03 3.23
C TYR A 250 -19.74 12.22 2.00
N LEU A 251 -19.86 10.89 2.17
CA LEU A 251 -20.35 9.99 1.12
C LEU A 251 -21.88 10.04 0.94
N GLY A 252 -22.59 10.74 1.83
CA GLY A 252 -24.05 10.84 1.81
C GLY A 252 -24.76 9.52 2.10
N VAL A 253 -24.13 8.62 2.85
CA VAL A 253 -24.69 7.35 3.33
C VAL A 253 -25.16 7.51 4.77
N ASP A 254 -26.40 7.11 5.03
CA ASP A 254 -26.95 7.09 6.39
C ASP A 254 -27.07 5.63 6.84
N VAL A 255 -26.04 5.15 7.53
CA VAL A 255 -25.93 3.76 7.97
C VAL A 255 -27.08 3.41 8.92
N LEU A 256 -27.32 4.24 9.95
CA LEU A 256 -28.35 3.98 10.95
C LEU A 256 -29.76 3.97 10.34
N THR A 257 -30.08 4.90 9.45
CA THR A 257 -31.38 4.88 8.76
C THR A 257 -31.49 3.68 7.82
N ASN A 258 -30.41 3.28 7.13
CA ASN A 258 -30.41 2.08 6.29
C ASN A 258 -30.64 0.80 7.09
N ILE A 259 -30.02 0.69 8.27
CA ILE A 259 -30.26 -0.43 9.20
C ILE A 259 -31.72 -0.43 9.63
N ARG A 260 -32.21 0.67 10.21
CA ARG A 260 -33.60 0.80 10.70
C ARG A 260 -34.65 0.48 9.63
N SER A 261 -34.40 0.87 8.39
CA SER A 261 -35.32 0.66 7.27
C SER A 261 -35.12 -0.69 6.54
N GLY A 262 -34.14 -1.51 6.94
CA GLY A 262 -33.87 -2.79 6.29
C GLY A 262 -33.31 -2.65 4.87
N ARG A 263 -32.60 -1.55 4.58
CA ARG A 263 -31.94 -1.28 3.29
C ARG A 263 -30.46 -1.64 3.26
N ALA A 264 -29.86 -1.89 4.42
CA ALA A 264 -28.52 -2.47 4.49
C ALA A 264 -28.57 -3.96 4.16
N GLY A 265 -27.47 -4.49 3.63
CA GLY A 265 -27.27 -5.91 3.40
C GLY A 265 -26.22 -6.46 4.34
N ARG A 266 -26.49 -7.57 5.04
CA ARG A 266 -25.61 -8.13 6.06
C ARG A 266 -25.28 -9.60 5.83
N SER A 267 -24.09 -9.99 6.26
CA SER A 267 -23.68 -11.39 6.44
C SER A 267 -22.89 -11.50 7.73
N GLY A 268 -23.30 -12.38 8.65
CA GLY A 268 -22.63 -12.64 9.92
C GLY A 268 -22.25 -14.11 10.05
N PHE A 269 -21.03 -14.36 10.50
CA PHE A 269 -20.46 -15.71 10.64
C PHE A 269 -19.55 -15.79 11.87
N THR A 270 -19.47 -16.99 12.44
CA THR A 270 -18.70 -17.28 13.66
C THR A 270 -17.19 -17.41 13.44
N GLU A 271 -16.74 -17.84 12.27
CA GLU A 271 -15.31 -17.89 11.97
C GLU A 271 -14.99 -17.13 10.68
N SER A 272 -14.31 -15.99 10.83
CA SER A 272 -13.80 -15.20 9.71
C SER A 272 -12.59 -15.86 9.07
N GLY A 273 -12.58 -15.99 7.74
CA GLY A 273 -11.41 -16.44 6.99
C GLY A 273 -10.19 -15.50 7.08
N VAL A 274 -10.34 -14.30 7.67
CA VAL A 274 -9.28 -13.30 7.85
C VAL A 274 -8.73 -13.29 9.29
N SER A 275 -9.60 -13.34 10.30
CA SER A 275 -9.24 -13.20 11.72
C SER A 275 -9.49 -14.44 12.59
N GLY A 276 -10.24 -15.43 12.10
CA GLY A 276 -10.71 -16.59 12.89
C GLY A 276 -11.70 -16.23 14.01
N GLN A 277 -12.17 -14.98 14.08
CA GLN A 277 -13.15 -14.49 15.04
C GLN A 277 -14.52 -14.29 14.38
N ASN A 278 -15.57 -14.14 15.18
CA ASN A 278 -16.88 -13.70 14.71
C ASN A 278 -16.73 -12.36 13.98
N ARG A 279 -17.38 -12.21 12.81
CA ARG A 279 -17.38 -10.95 12.04
C ARG A 279 -18.72 -10.77 11.36
N LEU A 280 -19.16 -9.52 11.27
CA LEU A 280 -20.33 -9.13 10.50
C LEU A 280 -19.91 -8.17 9.40
N LEU A 281 -20.32 -8.45 8.18
CA LEU A 281 -20.17 -7.57 7.03
C LEU A 281 -21.49 -6.88 6.74
N GLU A 282 -21.44 -5.58 6.49
CA GLU A 282 -22.59 -4.75 6.15
C GLU A 282 -22.30 -3.95 4.89
N ARG A 283 -23.23 -3.99 3.93
CA ARG A 283 -23.16 -3.28 2.66
C ARG A 283 -24.24 -2.21 2.58
N HIS A 284 -23.83 -1.04 2.12
CA HIS A 284 -24.70 0.06 1.72
C HIS A 284 -24.41 0.47 0.28
N THR A 285 -25.47 0.85 -0.43
CA THR A 285 -25.34 1.43 -1.77
C THR A 285 -25.14 2.93 -1.65
N LEU A 286 -24.13 3.49 -2.30
CA LEU A 286 -23.91 4.93 -2.35
C LEU A 286 -24.85 5.56 -3.39
N LYS A 287 -25.30 6.80 -3.13
CA LYS A 287 -26.16 7.55 -4.06
C LYS A 287 -25.50 7.80 -5.42
N SER A 288 -24.17 7.87 -5.43
CA SER A 288 -23.33 8.02 -6.63
C SER A 288 -23.27 6.76 -7.50
N GLY A 289 -23.85 5.63 -7.06
CA GLY A 289 -23.77 4.34 -7.76
C GLY A 289 -22.57 3.47 -7.33
N GLY A 290 -21.79 3.94 -6.35
CA GLY A 290 -20.71 3.18 -5.71
C GLY A 290 -21.17 2.29 -4.55
N PHE A 291 -20.21 1.77 -3.80
CA PHE A 291 -20.44 0.90 -2.64
C PHE A 291 -19.76 1.44 -1.38
N TYR A 292 -20.34 1.11 -0.23
CA TYR A 292 -19.78 1.31 1.09
C TYR A 292 -19.99 0.01 1.89
N TRP A 293 -18.89 -0.58 2.33
CA TRP A 293 -18.87 -1.78 3.16
C TRP A 293 -18.32 -1.41 4.52
N LYS A 294 -18.93 -1.96 5.56
CA LYS A 294 -18.51 -1.80 6.94
C LYS A 294 -18.45 -3.18 7.58
N SER A 295 -17.33 -3.51 8.21
CA SER A 295 -17.25 -4.67 9.08
C SER A 295 -17.42 -4.28 10.53
N TYR A 296 -17.96 -5.22 11.30
CA TYR A 296 -17.99 -5.18 12.73
C TYR A 296 -17.18 -6.35 13.25
N ASP A 297 -16.11 -6.03 13.98
CA ASP A 297 -15.17 -7.00 14.53
C ASP A 297 -15.39 -7.09 16.05
N PHE A 298 -15.20 -8.30 16.60
CA PHE A 298 -15.51 -8.60 17.98
C PHE A 298 -14.32 -9.28 18.67
N LYS A 299 -14.02 -8.87 19.90
CA LYS A 299 -13.09 -9.61 20.75
C LYS A 299 -13.74 -10.90 21.26
N SER A 300 -12.93 -11.91 21.53
CA SER A 300 -13.40 -13.20 22.06
C SER A 300 -14.15 -13.10 23.40
N SER A 301 -13.90 -12.05 24.19
CA SER A 301 -14.60 -11.78 25.45
C SER A 301 -15.95 -11.08 25.29
N ASN A 302 -16.30 -10.64 24.09
CA ASN A 302 -17.50 -9.85 23.84
C ASN A 302 -18.75 -10.74 23.81
N ARG A 303 -19.59 -10.65 24.85
CA ARG A 303 -20.80 -11.48 24.98
C ARG A 303 -21.85 -11.20 23.91
N THR A 304 -21.87 -10.00 23.35
CA THR A 304 -22.82 -9.63 22.30
C THR A 304 -22.34 -10.01 20.90
N ALA A 305 -21.16 -10.62 20.79
CA ALA A 305 -20.62 -11.13 19.53
C ALA A 305 -21.33 -12.40 19.03
N ILE A 306 -22.25 -13.00 19.79
CA ILE A 306 -23.07 -14.13 19.34
C ILE A 306 -24.12 -13.60 18.37
N LEU A 307 -23.72 -13.42 17.11
CA LEU A 307 -24.50 -12.70 16.09
C LEU A 307 -25.93 -13.25 15.87
N PRO A 308 -26.21 -14.58 15.94
CA PRO A 308 -27.58 -15.06 15.85
C PRO A 308 -28.49 -14.60 17.01
N GLU A 309 -27.93 -14.37 18.20
CA GLU A 309 -28.66 -13.87 19.37
C GLU A 309 -28.77 -12.34 19.38
N PHE A 310 -27.76 -11.64 18.84
CA PHE A 310 -27.73 -10.17 18.74
C PHE A 310 -27.64 -9.65 17.29
N PRO A 311 -28.57 -10.01 16.39
CA PRO A 311 -28.44 -9.75 14.95
C PRO A 311 -28.79 -8.32 14.53
N LEU A 312 -29.41 -7.52 15.40
CA LEU A 312 -29.99 -6.22 15.05
C LEU A 312 -29.17 -5.05 15.61
N GLY A 313 -27.88 -5.27 15.88
CA GLY A 313 -26.95 -4.21 16.26
C GLY A 313 -26.48 -3.35 15.09
N PRO A 314 -25.58 -2.37 15.29
CA PRO A 314 -25.10 -1.93 16.60
C PRO A 314 -26.23 -1.28 17.43
N LYS A 315 -25.97 -1.06 18.72
CA LYS A 315 -26.86 -0.23 19.56
C LYS A 315 -26.84 1.23 19.11
N PHE A 316 -28.01 1.85 19.02
CA PHE A 316 -28.18 3.29 18.79
C PHE A 316 -29.56 3.75 19.31
N ASP A 317 -29.72 5.04 19.60
CA ASP A 317 -30.89 5.58 20.32
C ASP A 317 -32.24 5.22 19.67
N ASP A 318 -32.32 5.29 18.35
CA ASP A 318 -33.54 5.03 17.56
C ASP A 318 -33.68 3.56 17.11
N ASN A 319 -32.90 2.63 17.65
CA ASN A 319 -32.99 1.22 17.28
C ASN A 319 -34.16 0.55 18.02
N PRO A 320 -35.23 0.11 17.32
CA PRO A 320 -36.38 -0.54 17.97
C PRO A 320 -36.06 -1.93 18.55
N PHE A 321 -34.87 -2.48 18.25
CA PHE A 321 -34.44 -3.82 18.67
C PHE A 321 -33.14 -3.79 19.48
N ASN A 322 -32.92 -2.76 20.30
CA ASN A 322 -31.71 -2.62 21.13
C ASN A 322 -31.45 -3.82 22.07
N ASP A 323 -32.47 -4.58 22.45
CA ASP A 323 -32.31 -5.83 23.23
C ASP A 323 -31.65 -6.97 22.42
N LEU A 324 -31.69 -6.88 21.09
CA LEU A 324 -31.09 -7.81 20.14
C LEU A 324 -29.89 -7.17 19.40
N ALA A 325 -29.31 -6.11 19.98
CA ALA A 325 -28.23 -5.36 19.36
C ALA A 325 -26.86 -5.73 19.92
N PHE A 326 -25.88 -5.88 19.03
CA PHE A 326 -24.48 -6.10 19.38
C PHE A 326 -23.74 -4.80 19.72
N GLU A 327 -22.65 -4.93 20.47
CA GLU A 327 -21.59 -3.94 20.63
C GLU A 327 -20.34 -4.49 19.96
N HIS A 328 -19.67 -3.69 19.12
CA HIS A 328 -18.49 -4.11 18.37
C HIS A 328 -17.23 -3.48 18.97
N ASP A 329 -16.07 -4.09 18.74
CA ASP A 329 -14.78 -3.66 19.28
C ASP A 329 -13.94 -2.85 18.29
N GLY A 330 -14.29 -2.92 17.01
CA GLY A 330 -13.64 -2.22 15.91
C GLY A 330 -14.27 -2.59 14.57
N GLY A 331 -13.70 -2.05 13.51
CA GLY A 331 -14.18 -2.34 12.17
C GLY A 331 -13.28 -1.79 11.08
N GLU A 332 -13.55 -2.24 9.87
CA GLU A 332 -12.97 -1.76 8.63
C GLU A 332 -14.09 -1.24 7.74
N ILE A 333 -13.87 -0.08 7.15
CA ILE A 333 -14.75 0.51 6.15
C ILE A 333 -14.02 0.49 4.82
N ILE A 334 -14.66 -0.07 3.79
CA ILE A 334 -14.15 -0.14 2.41
C ILE A 334 -15.19 0.49 1.50
N PHE A 335 -14.80 1.48 0.71
CA PHE A 335 -15.71 2.19 -0.17
C PHE A 335 -15.08 2.48 -1.52
N SER A 336 -15.93 2.66 -2.53
CA SER A 336 -15.50 3.03 -3.88
C SER A 336 -15.20 4.52 -3.96
N LEU A 337 -14.04 4.87 -4.49
CA LEU A 337 -13.68 6.23 -4.93
C LEU A 337 -14.40 6.59 -6.25
N PRO A 338 -14.50 7.88 -6.61
CA PRO A 338 -15.15 8.31 -7.86
C PRO A 338 -14.49 7.75 -9.14
N ASN A 339 -13.19 7.45 -9.12
CA ASN A 339 -12.50 6.77 -10.21
C ASN A 339 -12.72 5.25 -10.27
N GLY A 340 -13.49 4.69 -9.31
CA GLY A 340 -13.84 3.28 -9.22
C GLY A 340 -12.81 2.40 -8.50
N LEU A 341 -11.69 2.97 -8.02
CA LEU A 341 -10.79 2.28 -7.09
C LEU A 341 -11.39 2.24 -5.68
N GLN A 342 -10.70 1.58 -4.75
CA GLN A 342 -11.12 1.41 -3.36
C GLN A 342 -10.29 2.26 -2.41
N ALA A 343 -10.94 2.73 -1.35
CA ALA A 343 -10.35 3.38 -0.20
C ALA A 343 -10.83 2.73 1.10
N TYR A 344 -10.04 2.93 2.14
CA TYR A 344 -10.12 2.18 3.39
C TYR A 344 -10.04 3.09 4.60
N LEU A 345 -10.81 2.79 5.64
CA LEU A 345 -10.76 3.44 6.95
C LEU A 345 -10.87 2.36 8.03
N LEU A 346 -9.92 2.33 8.96
CA LEU A 346 -10.00 1.49 10.16
C LEU A 346 -10.58 2.31 11.31
N VAL A 347 -11.48 1.71 12.10
CA VAL A 347 -12.11 2.36 13.25
C VAL A 347 -12.08 1.49 14.51
N ASP A 348 -12.03 2.13 15.67
CA ASP A 348 -12.28 1.48 16.97
C ASP A 348 -13.78 1.22 17.20
N GLY A 349 -14.13 0.52 18.29
CA GLY A 349 -15.53 0.22 18.65
C GLY A 349 -16.40 1.45 18.98
N LYS A 350 -15.84 2.66 18.96
CA LYS A 350 -16.56 3.93 19.08
C LYS A 350 -16.66 4.67 17.75
N GLY A 351 -16.19 4.07 16.66
CA GLY A 351 -16.15 4.66 15.33
C GLY A 351 -14.98 5.63 15.12
N ASN A 352 -14.06 5.81 16.08
CA ASN A 352 -12.91 6.70 15.88
C ASN A 352 -11.90 6.05 14.93
N ARG A 353 -11.38 6.83 13.98
CA ARG A 353 -10.26 6.41 13.13
C ARG A 353 -9.08 5.90 13.96
N ILE A 354 -8.48 4.80 13.50
CA ILE A 354 -7.22 4.23 14.00
C ILE A 354 -6.25 3.96 12.85
N ASP A 355 -4.95 4.00 13.10
CA ASP A 355 -3.92 3.79 12.06
C ASP A 355 -3.73 2.31 11.72
N ALA A 356 -3.93 1.43 12.69
CA ALA A 356 -3.71 0.00 12.55
C ALA A 356 -4.67 -0.82 13.40
N GLY A 357 -5.09 -1.96 12.88
CA GLY A 357 -5.89 -2.94 13.60
C GLY A 357 -5.08 -3.61 14.73
N PRO A 358 -5.69 -3.91 15.89
CA PRO A 358 -5.03 -4.67 16.95
C PRO A 358 -4.61 -6.06 16.46
N ILE A 359 -3.37 -6.46 16.76
CA ILE A 359 -2.81 -7.74 16.28
C ILE A 359 -3.53 -8.96 16.86
N GLU A 360 -4.16 -8.79 18.03
CA GLU A 360 -4.97 -9.82 18.69
C GLU A 360 -6.27 -10.10 17.93
N VAL A 361 -6.68 -9.20 17.04
CA VAL A 361 -7.88 -9.32 16.20
C VAL A 361 -7.50 -9.78 14.79
N VAL A 362 -6.49 -9.17 14.17
CA VAL A 362 -6.09 -9.48 12.80
C VAL A 362 -4.60 -9.23 12.59
N ALA A 363 -3.93 -10.11 11.83
CA ALA A 363 -2.51 -10.02 11.57
C ALA A 363 -2.18 -10.16 10.07
N ASP A 364 -1.29 -9.30 9.58
CA ASP A 364 -0.67 -9.42 8.26
C ASP A 364 0.51 -10.40 8.30
N SER A 365 0.24 -11.65 7.94
CA SER A 365 1.29 -12.68 7.88
C SER A 365 2.41 -12.41 6.87
N LEU A 366 2.21 -11.50 5.90
CA LEU A 366 3.26 -11.09 4.97
C LEU A 366 4.06 -9.88 5.45
N LYS A 367 3.63 -9.25 6.55
CA LYS A 367 4.28 -8.08 7.14
C LYS A 367 4.45 -6.93 6.14
N THR A 368 3.39 -6.64 5.38
CA THR A 368 3.40 -5.67 4.27
C THR A 368 3.80 -4.27 4.72
N SER A 369 3.38 -3.88 5.92
CA SER A 369 3.73 -2.60 6.56
C SER A 369 5.09 -2.62 7.28
N GLY A 370 5.84 -3.73 7.18
CA GLY A 370 7.07 -3.99 7.91
C GLY A 370 6.91 -4.76 9.23
N ASN A 371 5.67 -4.97 9.69
CA ASN A 371 5.34 -5.76 10.86
C ASN A 371 3.99 -6.48 10.66
N GLU A 372 3.56 -7.28 11.65
CA GLU A 372 2.36 -8.11 11.56
C GLU A 372 1.04 -7.34 11.72
N GLN A 373 1.07 -6.03 11.98
CA GLN A 373 -0.15 -5.22 12.10
C GLN A 373 -0.74 -4.92 10.72
N ILE A 374 -2.07 -4.99 10.63
CA ILE A 374 -2.82 -4.46 9.48
C ILE A 374 -2.84 -2.93 9.62
N VAL A 375 -2.08 -2.25 8.77
CA VAL A 375 -1.99 -0.79 8.74
C VAL A 375 -2.88 -0.25 7.61
N ALA A 376 -3.72 0.73 7.92
CA ALA A 376 -4.66 1.30 6.96
C ALA A 376 -3.96 1.78 5.68
N GLY A 377 -4.65 1.70 4.55
CA GLY A 377 -4.03 1.97 3.25
C GLY A 377 -3.18 0.79 2.80
N VAL A 378 -1.87 0.80 3.05
CA VAL A 378 -0.90 -0.17 2.50
C VAL A 378 -1.30 -1.64 2.70
N SER A 379 -1.70 -2.05 3.90
CA SER A 379 -2.10 -3.44 4.16
C SER A 379 -3.46 -3.74 3.53
N CYS A 380 -4.41 -2.80 3.60
CA CYS A 380 -5.74 -2.97 3.00
C CYS A 380 -5.65 -3.11 1.48
N ILE A 381 -4.87 -2.27 0.80
CA ILE A 381 -4.62 -2.33 -0.65
C ILE A 381 -4.02 -3.70 -1.05
N ALA A 382 -3.10 -4.23 -0.24
CA ALA A 382 -2.47 -5.53 -0.48
C ALA A 382 -3.45 -6.70 -0.27
N CYS A 383 -4.27 -6.65 0.78
CA CYS A 383 -5.28 -7.67 1.07
C CYS A 383 -6.40 -7.67 0.01
N HIS A 384 -6.89 -6.49 -0.38
CA HIS A 384 -7.96 -6.29 -1.36
C HIS A 384 -7.44 -6.22 -2.80
N ARG A 385 -6.45 -7.06 -3.14
CA ARG A 385 -5.80 -7.09 -4.46
C ARG A 385 -6.77 -7.21 -5.64
N ASN A 386 -7.87 -7.92 -5.44
CA ASN A 386 -8.91 -8.18 -6.45
C ASN A 386 -10.25 -7.52 -6.10
N GLY A 387 -10.27 -6.58 -5.16
CA GLY A 387 -11.49 -5.93 -4.66
C GLY A 387 -12.00 -6.56 -3.36
N MET A 388 -13.31 -6.67 -3.20
CA MET A 388 -13.93 -7.24 -2.00
C MET A 388 -13.57 -8.73 -1.87
N ILE A 389 -13.18 -9.13 -0.66
CA ILE A 389 -12.82 -10.52 -0.34
C ILE A 389 -14.10 -11.32 -0.15
N GLU A 390 -14.16 -12.52 -0.74
CA GLU A 390 -15.28 -13.45 -0.51
C GLU A 390 -15.45 -13.75 0.98
N SER A 391 -16.69 -13.71 1.45
CA SER A 391 -17.02 -14.04 2.83
C SER A 391 -17.49 -15.49 2.96
N PRO A 392 -17.39 -16.08 4.16
CA PRO A 392 -18.23 -17.22 4.52
C PRO A 392 -19.71 -16.91 4.29
N ASP A 393 -20.49 -18.00 4.22
CA ASP A 393 -21.94 -17.94 4.13
C ASP A 393 -22.53 -17.38 5.44
N ASP A 394 -23.61 -16.60 5.33
CA ASP A 394 -24.32 -16.04 6.48
C ASP A 394 -24.94 -17.16 7.32
N GLU A 395 -24.72 -17.08 8.63
CA GLU A 395 -25.30 -17.98 9.63
C GLU A 395 -26.50 -17.32 10.32
N VAL A 396 -26.54 -15.98 10.37
CA VAL A 396 -27.51 -15.23 11.18
C VAL A 396 -28.94 -15.41 10.68
N ARG A 397 -29.19 -15.31 9.38
CA ARG A 397 -30.54 -15.43 8.79
C ARG A 397 -31.23 -16.74 9.18
N ILE A 398 -30.47 -17.83 9.30
CA ILE A 398 -30.98 -19.17 9.59
C ILE A 398 -31.11 -19.40 11.09
N PHE A 399 -30.08 -19.04 11.86
CA PHE A 399 -29.98 -19.39 13.27
C PHE A 399 -30.50 -18.31 14.23
N SER A 400 -30.98 -17.18 13.70
CA SER A 400 -31.41 -16.08 14.57
C SER A 400 -32.52 -16.47 15.54
N GLY A 401 -32.31 -16.14 16.82
CA GLY A 401 -33.30 -16.27 17.89
C GLY A 401 -34.44 -15.25 17.83
N ALA A 402 -34.39 -14.29 16.90
CA ALA A 402 -35.37 -13.22 16.78
C ALA A 402 -36.79 -13.76 16.46
N THR A 403 -37.80 -13.09 17.03
CA THR A 403 -39.22 -13.44 16.86
C THR A 403 -40.02 -12.25 16.33
N ASN A 404 -41.19 -12.52 15.74
CA ASN A 404 -42.13 -11.49 15.24
C ASN A 404 -41.44 -10.44 14.36
N ASP A 405 -41.70 -9.15 14.61
CA ASP A 405 -41.17 -8.02 13.84
C ASP A 405 -39.63 -8.02 13.75
N ALA A 406 -38.93 -8.49 14.80
CA ALA A 406 -37.49 -8.59 14.82
C ALA A 406 -36.99 -9.64 13.81
N ARG A 407 -37.67 -10.79 13.70
CA ARG A 407 -37.35 -11.83 12.71
C ARG A 407 -37.51 -11.32 11.29
N ASP A 408 -38.60 -10.59 11.04
CA ASP A 408 -38.83 -10.01 9.72
C ASP A 408 -37.81 -8.93 9.41
N HIS A 409 -37.34 -8.18 10.41
CA HIS A 409 -36.25 -7.23 10.25
C HIS A 409 -34.91 -7.90 9.94
N VAL A 410 -34.56 -8.98 10.64
CA VAL A 410 -33.39 -9.82 10.32
C VAL A 410 -33.46 -10.27 8.86
N ARG A 411 -34.61 -10.79 8.40
CA ARG A 411 -34.74 -11.25 7.00
C ARG A 411 -34.61 -10.15 5.95
N ARG A 412 -34.88 -8.89 6.31
CA ARG A 412 -34.65 -7.73 5.43
C ARG A 412 -33.17 -7.35 5.38
N LEU A 413 -32.49 -7.37 6.52
CA LEU A 413 -31.09 -6.99 6.62
C LEU A 413 -30.14 -8.07 6.10
N TYR A 414 -30.43 -9.34 6.35
CA TYR A 414 -29.58 -10.47 5.99
C TYR A 414 -30.17 -11.15 4.77
N PRO A 415 -29.79 -10.78 3.53
CA PRO A 415 -30.29 -11.44 2.32
C PRO A 415 -29.81 -12.90 2.25
N GLU A 416 -30.30 -13.64 1.25
CA GLU A 416 -29.77 -14.98 0.97
C GLU A 416 -28.31 -14.92 0.50
N ASN A 417 -27.52 -15.95 0.81
CA ASN A 417 -26.08 -16.00 0.53
C ASN A 417 -25.76 -15.71 -0.95
N ASP A 418 -26.55 -16.26 -1.88
CA ASP A 418 -26.33 -16.03 -3.31
C ASP A 418 -26.59 -14.58 -3.74
N VAL A 419 -27.48 -13.87 -3.04
CA VAL A 419 -27.71 -12.43 -3.29
C VAL A 419 -26.55 -11.61 -2.74
N PHE A 420 -26.09 -11.92 -1.53
CA PHE A 420 -24.96 -11.23 -0.91
C PHE A 420 -23.65 -11.45 -1.70
N ARG A 421 -23.38 -12.68 -2.12
CA ARG A 421 -22.21 -13.04 -2.94
C ARG A 421 -22.20 -12.30 -4.27
N LYS A 422 -23.35 -12.16 -4.93
CA LYS A 422 -23.46 -11.34 -6.15
C LYS A 422 -23.09 -9.88 -5.93
N TRP A 423 -23.37 -9.31 -4.77
CA TRP A 423 -22.95 -7.93 -4.49
C TRP A 423 -21.43 -7.82 -4.31
N ILE A 424 -20.80 -8.79 -3.62
CA ILE A 424 -19.33 -8.87 -3.53
C ILE A 424 -18.73 -8.96 -4.94
N GLU A 425 -19.23 -9.87 -5.78
CA GLU A 425 -18.77 -10.05 -7.16
C GLU A 425 -18.92 -8.77 -8.00
N GLN A 426 -20.07 -8.09 -7.89
CA GLN A 426 -20.35 -6.84 -8.61
C GLN A 426 -19.38 -5.72 -8.21
N ASP A 427 -19.20 -5.51 -6.91
CA ASP A 427 -18.34 -4.46 -6.37
C ASP A 427 -16.86 -4.74 -6.67
N SER A 428 -16.43 -6.01 -6.58
CA SER A 428 -15.10 -6.45 -7.03
C SER A 428 -14.89 -6.23 -8.52
N ALA A 429 -15.89 -6.50 -9.36
CA ALA A 429 -15.78 -6.28 -10.80
C ALA A 429 -15.68 -4.78 -11.16
N VAL A 430 -16.32 -3.88 -10.41
CA VAL A 430 -16.15 -2.43 -10.56
C VAL A 430 -14.70 -2.02 -10.27
N PHE A 431 -14.15 -2.50 -9.15
CA PHE A 431 -12.77 -2.24 -8.77
C PHE A 431 -11.78 -2.78 -9.82
N GLN A 432 -11.93 -4.04 -10.22
CA GLN A 432 -11.03 -4.70 -11.19
C GLN A 432 -11.01 -3.97 -12.53
N ARG A 433 -12.17 -3.60 -13.10
CA ARG A 433 -12.22 -2.82 -14.34
C ARG A 433 -11.53 -1.46 -14.23
N SER A 434 -11.67 -0.80 -13.08
CA SER A 434 -11.05 0.51 -12.84
C SER A 434 -9.53 0.37 -12.72
N LEU A 435 -9.07 -0.69 -12.05
CA LEU A 435 -7.66 -1.00 -11.91
C LEU A 435 -7.03 -1.43 -13.25
N GLU A 436 -7.72 -2.22 -14.07
CA GLU A 436 -7.29 -2.58 -15.43
C GLU A 436 -7.16 -1.35 -16.33
N ARG A 437 -8.07 -0.38 -16.21
CA ARG A 437 -7.97 0.90 -16.92
C ARG A 437 -6.78 1.73 -16.45
N ALA A 438 -6.54 1.77 -15.14
CA ALA A 438 -5.43 2.52 -14.57
C ALA A 438 -4.07 1.95 -14.97
N LEU A 439 -3.98 0.63 -15.15
CA LEU A 439 -2.74 -0.08 -15.43
C LEU A 439 -2.66 -0.59 -16.88
N HIS A 440 -3.51 -0.09 -17.78
CA HIS A 440 -3.70 -0.67 -19.12
C HIS A 440 -2.37 -0.88 -19.87
N ASP A 441 -1.55 0.16 -19.95
CA ASP A 441 -0.27 0.13 -20.67
C ASP A 441 0.76 -0.77 -20.00
N GLN A 442 0.62 -1.00 -18.69
CA GLN A 442 1.53 -1.81 -17.88
C GLN A 442 1.13 -3.29 -17.85
N LEU A 443 -0.13 -3.64 -18.15
CA LEU A 443 -0.60 -5.03 -18.06
C LEU A 443 -0.12 -5.90 -19.22
N GLU A 444 0.20 -5.34 -20.40
CA GLU A 444 0.64 -6.11 -21.58
C GLU A 444 -0.28 -7.31 -21.91
N GLY A 445 -1.58 -7.16 -21.69
CA GLY A 445 -2.58 -8.21 -21.91
C GLY A 445 -2.72 -9.26 -20.79
N GLN A 446 -1.97 -9.12 -19.68
CA GLN A 446 -2.16 -9.96 -18.49
C GLN A 446 -3.42 -9.54 -17.72
N SER A 447 -4.08 -10.51 -17.08
CA SER A 447 -5.18 -10.24 -16.16
C SER A 447 -4.65 -9.75 -14.83
N ILE A 448 -5.21 -8.65 -14.30
CA ILE A 448 -4.84 -8.12 -12.99
C ILE A 448 -5.02 -9.15 -11.86
N THR A 449 -6.00 -10.05 -12.00
CA THR A 449 -6.29 -11.09 -11.01
C THR A 449 -5.29 -12.23 -10.97
N SER A 450 -4.43 -12.35 -11.98
CA SER A 450 -3.33 -13.33 -12.02
C SER A 450 -2.03 -12.80 -11.42
N MET A 451 -1.91 -11.49 -11.26
CA MET A 451 -0.67 -10.85 -10.83
C MET A 451 -0.59 -10.71 -9.30
N ALA A 452 0.64 -10.63 -8.78
CA ALA A 452 0.87 -10.21 -7.41
C ALA A 452 0.41 -8.75 -7.22
N GLU A 453 -0.08 -8.41 -6.02
CA GLU A 453 -0.51 -7.05 -5.74
C GLU A 453 0.72 -6.11 -5.68
N PRO A 454 0.81 -5.10 -6.56
CA PRO A 454 2.04 -4.34 -6.75
C PRO A 454 2.41 -3.45 -5.56
N VAL A 455 1.44 -2.86 -4.87
CA VAL A 455 1.70 -1.96 -3.73
C VAL A 455 2.30 -2.73 -2.57
N GLY A 456 1.71 -3.87 -2.22
CA GLY A 456 2.19 -4.75 -1.18
C GLY A 456 3.54 -5.37 -1.51
N GLU A 457 3.81 -5.69 -2.77
CA GLU A 457 5.12 -6.19 -3.19
C GLU A 457 6.23 -5.15 -2.99
N VAL A 458 5.99 -3.91 -3.42
CA VAL A 458 6.94 -2.81 -3.23
C VAL A 458 7.09 -2.49 -1.74
N ALA A 459 6.00 -2.44 -0.97
CA ALA A 459 6.04 -2.15 0.46
C ALA A 459 6.83 -3.22 1.24
N ARG A 460 6.61 -4.50 0.95
CA ARG A 460 7.40 -5.60 1.55
C ARG A 460 8.87 -5.50 1.20
N ARG A 461 9.20 -5.31 -0.08
CA ARG A 461 10.58 -5.10 -0.52
C ARG A 461 11.22 -3.95 0.25
N TYR A 462 10.53 -2.82 0.32
CA TYR A 462 11.01 -1.62 0.98
C TYR A 462 11.31 -1.84 2.47
N HIS A 463 10.37 -2.45 3.21
CA HIS A 463 10.44 -2.59 4.66
C HIS A 463 11.24 -3.81 5.15
N LEU A 464 11.13 -4.95 4.46
CA LEU A 464 11.64 -6.24 4.95
C LEU A 464 13.03 -6.56 4.41
N GLU A 465 13.38 -6.09 3.22
CA GLU A 465 14.71 -6.36 2.67
C GLU A 465 15.79 -5.61 3.43
N SER A 466 16.89 -6.32 3.69
CA SER A 466 18.05 -5.70 4.32
C SER A 466 18.86 -4.95 3.26
N MET A 467 19.40 -3.81 3.64
CA MET A 467 20.13 -2.92 2.74
C MET A 467 21.59 -3.31 2.73
N SER A 468 22.09 -3.69 1.55
CA SER A 468 23.52 -3.96 1.35
C SER A 468 24.22 -2.69 0.89
N ILE A 469 25.54 -2.74 0.69
CA ILE A 469 26.30 -1.58 0.23
C ILE A 469 25.84 -1.10 -1.15
N GLU A 470 25.46 -2.01 -2.04
CA GLU A 470 24.91 -1.71 -3.37
C GLU A 470 23.58 -0.96 -3.25
N THR A 471 22.71 -1.39 -2.31
CA THR A 471 21.46 -0.68 -2.01
C THR A 471 21.75 0.73 -1.49
N VAL A 472 22.65 0.88 -0.52
CA VAL A 472 22.96 2.18 0.09
C VAL A 472 23.60 3.13 -0.93
N ALA A 473 24.54 2.63 -1.74
CA ALA A 473 25.19 3.41 -2.80
C ALA A 473 24.16 3.91 -3.83
N ALA A 474 23.28 3.01 -4.30
CA ALA A 474 22.23 3.35 -5.25
C ALA A 474 21.23 4.38 -4.69
N GLU A 475 20.84 4.27 -3.42
CA GLU A 475 19.94 5.23 -2.76
C GLU A 475 20.58 6.61 -2.54
N LEU A 476 21.89 6.64 -2.27
CA LEU A 476 22.66 7.89 -2.12
C LEU A 476 23.14 8.48 -3.45
N ARG A 477 22.87 7.81 -4.58
CA ARG A 477 23.34 8.22 -5.92
C ARG A 477 24.86 8.32 -6.01
N VAL A 478 25.57 7.42 -5.35
CA VAL A 478 27.04 7.34 -5.39
C VAL A 478 27.49 6.00 -5.93
N ASP A 479 28.71 5.97 -6.45
CA ASP A 479 29.40 4.74 -6.81
C ASP A 479 29.67 3.85 -5.57
N GLU A 480 29.61 2.53 -5.75
CA GLU A 480 29.79 1.57 -4.67
C GLU A 480 31.22 1.62 -4.11
N ASP A 481 32.23 1.66 -4.97
CA ASP A 481 33.64 1.70 -4.55
C ASP A 481 33.93 3.01 -3.82
N ARG A 482 33.34 4.13 -4.26
CA ARG A 482 33.40 5.40 -3.53
C ARG A 482 32.82 5.26 -2.12
N LEU A 483 31.64 4.67 -1.97
CA LEU A 483 31.02 4.48 -0.64
C LEU A 483 31.86 3.54 0.23
N ARG A 484 32.35 2.44 -0.34
CA ARG A 484 33.20 1.46 0.35
C ARG A 484 34.48 2.10 0.86
N GLY A 485 35.17 2.85 0.00
CA GLY A 485 36.38 3.60 0.36
C GLY A 485 36.10 4.65 1.43
N ALA A 486 35.00 5.39 1.33
CA ALA A 486 34.60 6.37 2.34
C ALA A 486 34.36 5.72 3.71
N ILE A 487 33.64 4.60 3.78
CA ILE A 487 33.40 3.87 5.05
C ILE A 487 34.71 3.34 5.64
N GLN A 488 35.66 2.89 4.81
CA GLN A 488 36.94 2.40 5.28
C GLN A 488 37.83 3.53 5.82
N ALA A 489 37.82 4.70 5.17
CA ALA A 489 38.70 5.82 5.47
C ALA A 489 38.18 6.74 6.59
N ASP A 490 36.88 7.04 6.63
CA ASP A 490 36.31 8.01 7.57
C ASP A 490 35.85 7.35 8.88
N PRO A 491 36.48 7.67 10.04
CA PRO A 491 36.04 7.17 11.34
C PRO A 491 34.57 7.49 11.65
N ARG A 492 34.06 8.64 11.20
CA ARG A 492 32.69 9.09 11.46
C ARG A 492 31.67 8.15 10.83
N LEU A 493 31.88 7.73 9.58
CA LEU A 493 31.02 6.74 8.91
C LEU A 493 31.04 5.39 9.62
N ARG A 494 32.16 5.00 10.24
CA ARG A 494 32.25 3.76 11.02
C ARG A 494 31.54 3.86 12.37
N GLU A 495 31.61 5.02 13.02
CA GLU A 495 30.88 5.31 14.26
C GLU A 495 29.35 5.28 14.05
N LEU A 496 28.88 5.59 12.83
CA LEU A 496 27.49 5.39 12.42
C LEU A 496 27.08 3.91 12.24
N GLY A 497 27.99 2.96 12.46
CA GLY A 497 27.73 1.53 12.33
C GLY A 497 27.80 0.98 10.90
N LEU A 498 28.18 1.80 9.90
CA LEU A 498 28.19 1.41 8.49
C LEU A 498 29.33 0.44 8.13
N ARG A 499 30.29 0.23 9.03
CA ARG A 499 31.39 -0.75 8.83
C ARG A 499 30.88 -2.15 8.48
N VAL A 500 29.68 -2.51 8.93
CA VAL A 500 29.07 -3.81 8.61
C VAL A 500 28.85 -4.00 7.11
N LEU A 501 28.61 -2.92 6.35
CA LEU A 501 28.34 -2.97 4.90
C LEU A 501 29.57 -3.35 4.07
N VAL A 502 30.78 -3.17 4.60
CA VAL A 502 32.02 -3.49 3.90
C VAL A 502 32.32 -4.99 3.94
N ARG A 503 31.71 -5.73 4.88
CA ARG A 503 31.84 -7.20 4.97
C ARG A 503 31.05 -7.88 3.85
N ASP A 504 31.53 -9.01 3.38
CA ASP A 504 30.76 -9.91 2.52
C ASP A 504 29.41 -10.26 3.17
N GLY A 505 28.32 -10.08 2.41
CA GLY A 505 26.94 -10.25 2.89
C GLY A 505 26.54 -9.25 4.00
N GLY A 506 27.29 -8.17 4.18
CA GLY A 506 27.00 -7.11 5.14
C GLY A 506 25.72 -6.36 4.81
N THR A 507 24.83 -6.19 5.79
CA THR A 507 23.58 -5.44 5.61
C THR A 507 23.19 -4.63 6.83
N ILE A 508 22.44 -3.55 6.62
CA ILE A 508 21.72 -2.80 7.65
C ILE A 508 20.20 -2.90 7.46
N LYS A 509 19.43 -2.52 8.49
CA LYS A 509 17.96 -2.51 8.41
C LYS A 509 17.45 -1.15 7.96
N ARG A 510 16.42 -1.16 7.10
CA ARG A 510 15.64 0.01 6.65
C ARG A 510 15.23 0.95 7.79
N ALA A 511 14.69 0.39 8.87
CA ALA A 511 14.25 1.17 10.03
C ALA A 511 15.37 1.95 10.73
N ALA A 512 16.62 1.46 10.67
CA ALA A 512 17.77 2.21 11.19
C ALA A 512 18.21 3.31 10.20
N TRP A 513 18.14 3.03 8.90
CA TRP A 513 18.47 3.96 7.82
C TRP A 513 17.60 5.22 7.83
N GLU A 514 16.29 5.05 8.05
CA GLU A 514 15.26 6.10 8.02
C GLU A 514 14.70 6.46 9.41
N SER A 515 15.47 6.19 10.47
CA SER A 515 15.02 6.45 11.84
C SER A 515 14.37 7.84 11.98
N PRO A 516 13.24 7.98 12.71
CA PRO A 516 12.52 9.25 12.84
C PRO A 516 13.26 10.32 13.67
N ALA A 517 14.54 10.11 13.98
CA ALA A 517 15.39 11.13 14.56
C ALA A 517 15.47 12.35 13.63
N ALA A 518 15.66 13.54 14.23
CA ALA A 518 15.82 14.80 13.49
C ALA A 518 16.90 14.73 12.39
N PHE A 519 17.86 13.80 12.53
CA PHE A 519 18.88 13.53 11.52
C PHE A 519 19.04 12.00 11.34
N PRO A 520 18.30 11.35 10.42
CA PRO A 520 18.38 9.91 10.21
C PRO A 520 19.77 9.46 9.75
N LEU A 521 20.08 8.17 9.91
CA LEU A 521 21.36 7.57 9.48
C LEU A 521 21.63 7.87 8.00
N MET A 522 20.60 7.86 7.15
CA MET A 522 20.73 8.22 5.75
C MET A 522 21.24 9.66 5.54
N LYS A 523 20.64 10.67 6.19
CA LYS A 523 21.09 12.07 6.08
C LYS A 523 22.50 12.25 6.69
N GLN A 524 22.80 11.56 7.78
CA GLN A 524 24.14 11.53 8.37
C GLN A 524 25.19 10.99 7.39
N THR A 525 24.86 9.90 6.70
CA THR A 525 25.74 9.28 5.71
C THR A 525 25.94 10.19 4.50
N ALA A 526 24.84 10.72 3.94
CA ALA A 526 24.87 11.65 2.82
C ALA A 526 25.76 12.87 3.13
N ARG A 527 25.66 13.42 4.34
CA ARG A 527 26.50 14.55 4.79
C ARG A 527 27.99 14.24 4.78
N GLN A 528 28.39 13.04 5.19
CA GLN A 528 29.81 12.66 5.14
C GLN A 528 30.32 12.44 3.72
N LEU A 529 29.43 12.26 2.75
CA LEU A 529 29.75 12.16 1.33
C LEU A 529 29.69 13.51 0.59
N GLY A 530 29.41 14.61 1.31
CA GLY A 530 29.40 15.98 0.78
C GLY A 530 28.01 16.52 0.40
N PHE A 531 26.93 15.76 0.60
CA PHE A 531 25.57 16.25 0.37
C PHE A 531 25.07 17.09 1.55
N ASP A 532 24.20 18.05 1.29
CA ASP A 532 23.46 18.75 2.34
C ASP A 532 22.08 18.15 2.54
N ALA A 533 21.54 18.25 3.75
CA ALA A 533 20.13 17.96 3.98
C ALA A 533 19.28 19.17 3.59
N ARG A 534 18.18 18.94 2.88
CA ARG A 534 17.09 19.92 2.79
C ARG A 534 16.13 19.77 3.97
#